data_AF-A0A6M8EC08-F1
#
_entry.id   AF-A0A6M8EC08-F1
#
_cell.length_a   1.000
_cell.length_b   1.000
_cell.length_c   1.000
_cell.angle_alpha   90.00
_cell.angle_beta   90.00
_cell.angle_gamma   90.00
#
_symmetry.space_group_name_H-M   'P 1'
#
loop_
_entity.id
_entity.type
_entity.pdbx_description
1 polymer ?
#
loop_
_entity_poly.entity_id
_entity_poly.type
_entity_poly.pdbx_seq_one_letter_code
_entity_poly.pdbx_strand_id
1 'polypeptide(L)'
;MNLNTTNTDLQDLQVILSKIGKVAGYVKIFNVEDNITSDIKNEFSNELKAAKGIWVEFEILPNSSLLIVNDIMGFINDNCDENCEVIFGTAINEDLVENSIKCKILFTGLV
;
A
#
# COMPACT_ATOMS: atom_id res chain seq x y z
N MET A 1 3.72 -21.44 5.56
CA MET A 1 3.13 -20.88 4.32
C MET A 1 4.30 -20.39 3.48
N ASN A 2 4.44 -20.87 2.25
CA ASN A 2 5.51 -20.41 1.37
C ASN A 2 5.30 -18.94 1.01
N LEU A 3 6.41 -18.19 0.98
CA LEU A 3 6.49 -16.78 0.57
C LEU A 3 6.19 -16.66 -0.93
N ASN A 4 4.92 -16.79 -1.30
CA ASN A 4 4.49 -16.44 -2.64
C ASN A 4 4.32 -14.92 -2.64
N THR A 5 5.23 -14.22 -3.29
CA THR A 5 5.04 -12.82 -3.69
C THR A 5 3.66 -12.68 -4.35
N THR A 6 2.81 -11.83 -3.80
CA THR A 6 1.54 -11.48 -4.43
C THR A 6 1.82 -10.37 -5.42
N ASN A 7 2.09 -10.71 -6.67
CA ASN A 7 2.35 -9.71 -7.70
C ASN A 7 1.02 -9.17 -8.25
N THR A 8 0.91 -7.84 -8.28
CA THR A 8 -0.14 -7.15 -9.03
C THR A 8 0.04 -7.40 -10.52
N ASP A 9 -1.04 -7.72 -11.23
CA ASP A 9 -0.98 -7.95 -12.69
C ASP A 9 -1.38 -6.69 -13.50
N LEU A 10 -1.36 -6.80 -14.83
CA LEU A 10 -1.70 -5.68 -15.70
C LEU A 10 -3.20 -5.32 -15.64
N GLN A 11 -4.07 -6.28 -15.37
CA GLN A 11 -5.51 -6.04 -15.24
C GLN A 11 -5.80 -5.27 -13.95
N ASP A 12 -5.15 -5.64 -12.85
CA ASP A 12 -5.23 -4.92 -11.59
C ASP A 12 -4.82 -3.44 -11.75
N LEU A 13 -3.70 -3.20 -12.42
CA LEU A 13 -3.24 -1.83 -12.69
C LEU A 13 -4.20 -1.07 -13.61
N GLN A 14 -4.77 -1.72 -14.63
CA GLN A 14 -5.79 -1.11 -15.48
C GLN A 14 -7.02 -0.68 -14.67
N VAL A 15 -7.47 -1.53 -13.75
CA VAL A 15 -8.61 -1.26 -12.87
C VAL A 15 -8.33 -0.01 -12.01
N ILE A 16 -7.19 0.05 -11.33
CA ILE A 16 -6.82 1.20 -10.48
C ILE A 16 -6.58 2.47 -11.30
N LEU A 17 -5.92 2.39 -12.45
CA LEU A 17 -5.61 3.56 -13.27
C LEU A 17 -6.79 4.08 -14.10
N SER A 18 -7.86 3.28 -14.25
CA SER A 18 -9.07 3.70 -14.98
C SER A 18 -9.93 4.73 -14.23
N LYS A 19 -9.67 4.95 -12.93
CA LYS A 19 -10.46 5.86 -12.10
C LYS A 19 -10.27 7.31 -12.54
N ILE A 20 -11.36 7.96 -12.96
CA ILE A 20 -11.34 9.36 -13.41
C ILE A 20 -11.06 10.29 -12.23
N GLY A 21 -9.96 11.04 -12.31
CA GLY A 21 -9.56 12.04 -11.32
C GLY A 21 -8.05 12.26 -11.34
N LYS A 22 -7.53 12.96 -10.33
CA LYS A 22 -6.08 13.13 -10.15
C LYS A 22 -5.46 11.83 -9.63
N VAL A 23 -4.15 11.71 -9.87
CA VAL A 23 -3.32 10.61 -9.39
C VAL A 23 -2.20 11.19 -8.52
N ALA A 24 -1.96 10.59 -7.36
CA ALA A 24 -0.87 10.93 -6.47
C ALA A 24 -0.10 9.65 -6.09
N GLY A 25 1.21 9.66 -6.25
CA GLY A 25 2.07 8.51 -5.98
C GLY A 25 3.15 8.83 -4.96
N TYR A 26 3.39 7.90 -4.04
CA TYR A 26 4.34 8.05 -2.94
C TYR A 26 5.18 6.79 -2.78
N VAL A 27 6.44 6.96 -2.41
CA VAL A 27 7.32 5.87 -2.02
C VAL A 27 7.90 6.19 -0.65
N LYS A 28 7.71 5.27 0.29
CA LYS A 28 8.20 5.42 1.66
C LYS A 28 8.85 4.16 2.18
N ILE A 29 9.78 4.34 3.10
CA ILE A 29 10.35 3.27 3.90
C ILE A 29 9.94 3.55 5.33
N PHE A 30 9.33 2.55 5.97
CA PHE A 30 8.91 2.61 7.35
C PHE A 30 9.74 1.63 8.17
N ASN A 31 10.07 2.01 9.40
CA ASN A 31 10.59 1.07 10.38
C ASN A 31 9.40 0.30 10.98
N VAL A 32 9.51 -1.03 11.06
CA VAL A 32 8.47 -1.92 11.58
C VAL A 32 8.27 -1.74 13.09
N GLU A 33 9.25 -1.18 13.80
CA GLU A 33 9.16 -0.84 15.22
C GLU A 33 8.35 0.45 15.49
N ASP A 34 8.13 1.27 14.46
CA ASP A 34 7.37 2.53 14.57
C ASP A 34 5.86 2.30 14.38
N ASN A 35 5.05 3.33 14.70
CA ASN A 35 3.61 3.29 14.46
C ASN A 35 3.26 3.69 13.01
N ILE A 36 3.45 2.75 12.10
CA ILE A 36 3.27 2.94 10.65
C ILE A 36 1.85 3.43 10.30
N THR A 37 0.82 2.88 10.97
CA THR A 37 -0.58 3.28 10.71
C THR A 37 -0.83 4.75 11.08
N SER A 38 -0.20 5.24 12.15
CA SER A 38 -0.28 6.65 12.53
C SER A 38 0.42 7.54 11.50
N ASP A 39 1.57 7.12 10.97
CA ASP A 39 2.30 7.89 9.95
C ASP A 39 1.50 7.98 8.66
N ILE A 40 0.94 6.86 8.18
CA ILE A 40 0.07 6.82 7.01
C ILE A 40 -1.15 7.72 7.24
N LYS A 41 -1.77 7.69 8.43
CA LYS A 41 -2.90 8.56 8.77
C LYS A 41 -2.52 10.04 8.69
N ASN A 42 -1.42 10.42 9.32
CA ASN A 42 -1.01 11.81 9.42
C ASN A 42 -0.69 12.41 8.06
N GLU A 43 -0.14 11.60 7.16
CA GLU A 43 0.32 12.07 5.86
C GLU A 43 -0.71 11.94 4.75
N PHE A 44 -1.49 10.85 4.76
CA PHE A 44 -2.34 10.48 3.63
C PHE A 44 -3.84 10.45 3.98
N SER A 45 -4.25 11.02 5.13
CA SER A 45 -5.67 11.00 5.54
C SER A 45 -6.62 11.63 4.53
N ASN A 46 -6.19 12.63 3.78
CA ASN A 46 -7.03 13.27 2.76
C ASN A 46 -7.12 12.38 1.51
N GLU A 47 -6.00 11.86 1.03
CA GLU A 47 -5.94 10.96 -0.12
C GLU A 47 -6.71 9.66 0.13
N LEU A 48 -6.57 9.05 1.31
CA LEU A 48 -7.32 7.85 1.69
C LEU A 48 -8.83 8.05 1.56
N LYS A 49 -9.34 9.19 2.01
CA LYS A 49 -10.77 9.52 1.96
C LYS A 49 -11.26 9.92 0.57
N ALA A 50 -10.40 10.52 -0.25
CA ALA A 50 -10.79 11.09 -1.54
C ALA A 50 -10.55 10.15 -2.73
N ALA A 51 -9.71 9.12 -2.57
CA ALA A 51 -9.37 8.19 -3.64
C ALA A 51 -10.55 7.27 -3.99
N LYS A 52 -10.63 6.92 -5.28
CA LYS A 52 -11.55 5.89 -5.79
C LYS A 52 -10.82 4.58 -6.14
N GLY A 53 -9.50 4.66 -6.23
CA GLY A 53 -8.62 3.52 -6.39
C GLY A 53 -7.35 3.74 -5.58
N ILE A 54 -6.91 2.71 -4.87
CA ILE A 54 -5.65 2.69 -4.16
C ILE A 54 -4.89 1.44 -4.57
N TRP A 55 -3.67 1.63 -5.04
CA TRP A 55 -2.72 0.53 -5.24
C TRP A 55 -1.57 0.65 -4.25
N VAL A 56 -1.21 -0.47 -3.62
CA VAL A 56 -0.10 -0.53 -2.67
C VAL A 56 0.83 -1.68 -3.01
N GLU A 57 2.12 -1.41 -3.13
CA GLU A 57 3.14 -2.46 -3.22
C GLU A 57 4.08 -2.39 -2.02
N PHE A 58 4.18 -3.52 -1.32
CA PHE A 58 5.10 -3.69 -0.20
C PHE A 58 6.34 -4.45 -0.66
N GLU A 59 7.50 -3.84 -0.49
CA GLU A 59 8.79 -4.51 -0.58
C GLU A 59 9.26 -4.87 0.83
N ILE A 60 9.59 -6.15 1.04
CA ILE A 60 10.02 -6.71 2.33
C ILE A 60 11.25 -7.60 2.17
N LEU A 61 12.00 -7.81 3.26
CA LEU A 61 13.05 -8.81 3.30
C LEU A 61 12.46 -10.25 3.23
N PRO A 62 13.21 -11.23 2.71
CA PRO A 62 12.74 -12.62 2.55
C PRO A 62 12.15 -13.26 3.82
N ASN A 63 12.67 -12.89 5.00
CA ASN A 63 12.28 -13.48 6.28
C ASN A 63 11.37 -12.58 7.12
N SER A 64 10.88 -11.48 6.55
CA SER A 64 9.99 -10.55 7.26
C SER A 64 8.60 -11.13 7.50
N SER A 65 8.00 -10.77 8.64
CA SER A 65 6.61 -11.12 8.94
C SER A 65 5.64 -10.32 8.06
N LEU A 66 4.63 -10.99 7.51
CA LEU A 66 3.54 -10.35 6.78
C LEU A 66 2.46 -9.73 7.71
N LEU A 67 2.62 -9.85 9.03
CA LEU A 67 1.68 -9.26 9.98
C LEU A 67 1.55 -7.75 9.77
N ILE A 68 2.68 -7.07 9.59
CA ILE A 68 2.70 -5.62 9.38
C ILE A 68 1.98 -5.20 8.09
N VAL A 69 2.06 -6.03 7.03
CA VAL A 69 1.33 -5.80 5.78
C VAL A 69 -0.18 -5.88 6.03
N ASN A 70 -0.62 -6.89 6.79
CA ASN A 70 -2.03 -7.04 7.14
C ASN A 70 -2.55 -5.86 7.97
N ASP A 71 -1.74 -5.37 8.93
CA ASP A 71 -2.10 -4.23 9.77
C ASP A 71 -2.26 -2.95 8.95
N ILE A 72 -1.33 -2.69 8.01
CA ILE A 72 -1.40 -1.55 7.10
C ILE A 72 -2.62 -1.67 6.18
N MET A 73 -2.85 -2.84 5.59
CA MET A 73 -3.97 -3.05 4.68
C MET A 73 -5.32 -2.94 5.39
N GLY A 74 -5.43 -3.46 6.63
CA GLY A 74 -6.60 -3.27 7.48
C GLY A 74 -6.85 -1.79 7.73
N PHE A 75 -5.81 -1.04 8.12
CA PHE A 75 -5.92 0.40 8.31
C PHE A 75 -6.38 1.15 7.05
N ILE A 76 -5.82 0.84 5.88
CA ILE A 76 -6.21 1.49 4.61
C ILE A 76 -7.68 1.22 4.31
N ASN A 77 -8.12 -0.04 4.40
CA ASN A 77 -9.52 -0.41 4.15
C ASN A 77 -10.50 0.26 5.14
N ASP A 78 -10.10 0.44 6.40
CA ASP A 78 -10.92 1.09 7.42
C ASP A 78 -11.03 2.62 7.24
N ASN A 79 -10.12 3.23 6.46
CA ASN A 79 -10.01 4.68 6.32
C ASN A 79 -10.27 5.20 4.90
N CYS A 80 -10.47 4.31 3.92
CA CYS A 80 -10.89 4.70 2.58
C CYS A 80 -12.41 4.77 2.43
N ASP A 81 -12.87 5.35 1.32
CA ASP A 81 -14.30 5.29 0.95
C ASP A 81 -14.74 3.84 0.76
N GLU A 82 -16.00 3.52 1.10
CA GLU A 82 -16.56 2.17 0.97
C GLU A 82 -16.60 1.67 -0.49
N ASN A 83 -16.61 2.59 -1.46
CA ASN A 83 -16.56 2.29 -2.89
C ASN A 83 -15.15 2.43 -3.47
N CYS A 84 -14.14 2.72 -2.64
CA CYS A 84 -12.76 2.76 -3.09
C CYS A 84 -12.26 1.34 -3.35
N GLU A 85 -11.73 1.12 -4.55
CA GLU A 85 -11.12 -0.15 -4.90
C GLU A 85 -9.67 -0.19 -4.43
N VAL A 86 -9.33 -1.20 -3.64
CA VAL A 86 -8.00 -1.34 -3.05
C VAL A 86 -7.35 -2.62 -3.56
N ILE A 87 -6.20 -2.49 -4.22
CA ILE A 87 -5.39 -3.62 -4.67
C ILE A 87 -4.00 -3.50 -4.03
N PHE A 88 -3.46 -4.62 -3.57
CA PHE A 88 -2.10 -4.63 -3.03
C PHE A 88 -1.26 -5.81 -3.51
N GLY A 89 0.04 -5.61 -3.50
CA GLY A 89 1.04 -6.61 -3.82
C GLY A 89 2.19 -6.64 -2.83
N THR A 90 2.91 -7.76 -2.82
CA THR A 90 4.12 -7.95 -2.02
C THR A 90 5.25 -8.44 -2.91
N ALA A 91 6.43 -7.84 -2.74
CA ALA A 91 7.64 -8.20 -3.45
C ALA A 91 8.78 -8.42 -2.44
N ILE A 92 9.68 -9.34 -2.76
CA ILE A 92 10.90 -9.53 -1.98
C ILE A 92 11.97 -8.54 -2.46
N ASN A 93 12.61 -7.86 -1.53
CA ASN A 93 13.75 -6.98 -1.77
C ASN A 93 14.86 -7.33 -0.78
N GLU A 94 15.94 -7.96 -1.26
CA GLU A 94 17.10 -8.38 -0.46
C GLU A 94 17.98 -7.21 -0.01
N ASP A 95 17.88 -6.06 -0.68
CA ASP A 95 18.66 -4.84 -0.39
C ASP A 95 17.95 -3.91 0.61
N LEU A 96 16.81 -4.33 1.16
CA LEU A 96 16.04 -3.55 2.11
C LEU A 96 16.74 -3.52 3.48
N VAL A 97 16.66 -2.38 4.17
CA VAL A 97 17.23 -2.23 5.52
C VAL A 97 16.49 -3.17 6.49
N GLU A 98 17.21 -3.78 7.44
CA GLU A 98 16.61 -4.60 8.50
C GLU A 98 15.52 -3.83 9.25
N ASN A 99 14.51 -4.56 9.75
CA ASN A 99 13.35 -4.00 10.44
C ASN A 99 12.63 -2.91 9.64
N SER A 100 12.70 -2.93 8.31
CA SER A 100 11.98 -1.97 7.48
C SER A 100 11.04 -2.64 6.48
N ILE A 101 10.06 -1.86 6.05
CA ILE A 101 9.14 -2.17 4.96
C ILE A 101 9.09 -0.98 4.04
N LYS A 102 9.28 -1.21 2.74
CA LYS A 102 9.11 -0.17 1.74
C LYS A 102 7.71 -0.28 1.14
N CYS A 103 7.01 0.83 1.13
CA CYS A 103 5.64 0.94 0.67
C CYS A 103 5.58 1.92 -0.50
N LYS A 104 5.12 1.44 -1.65
CA LYS A 104 4.75 2.29 -2.79
C LYS A 104 3.24 2.41 -2.79
N ILE A 105 2.72 3.63 -2.72
CA ILE A 105 1.28 3.90 -2.66
C ILE A 105 0.91 4.76 -3.84
N LEU A 106 -0.15 4.38 -4.54
CA LEU A 106 -0.74 5.14 -5.64
C LEU A 106 -2.22 5.37 -5.34
N PHE A 107 -2.59 6.63 -5.16
CA PHE A 107 -3.97 7.08 -5.04
C PHE A 107 -4.46 7.55 -6.41
N THR A 108 -5.61 7.04 -6.85
CA THR A 108 -6.23 7.38 -8.14
C THR A 108 -7.69 7.82 -7.97
N GLY A 109 -8.19 8.55 -8.96
CA GLY A 109 -9.56 9.05 -8.93
C GLY A 109 -9.81 10.12 -7.85
N LEU A 110 -8.75 10.81 -7.40
CA LEU A 110 -8.83 11.89 -6.41
C LEU A 110 -9.67 13.05 -6.96
N VAL A 111 -10.61 13.55 -6.14
CA VAL A 111 -11.56 14.63 -6.45
C VAL A 111 -11.46 15.79 -5.47
#